data_AF-A0A7C4LW94-F1
#
_entry.id   AF-A0A7C4LW94-F1
#
_cell.length_a   1.000
_cell.length_b   1.000
_cell.length_c   1.000
_cell.angle_alpha   90.00
_cell.angle_beta   90.00
_cell.angle_gamma   90.00
#
_symmetry.space_group_name_H-M   'P 1'
#
loop_
_entity.id
_entity.type
_entity.pdbx_description
1 polymer ?
#
loop_
_entity_poly.entity_id
_entity_poly.type
_entity_poly.pdbx_seq_one_letter_code
_entity_poly.pdbx_strand_id
1 'polypeptide(L)'
;MNLEYPPADPAPEKEVHWSELSSRVENIVDGLGRRTIDENIKETVVGLMANGFNTEASCGGHFEEEEGFRFPSVDVGNPGRPKYRYEGEEECVAQIINKYNLSSRGEIYDGGKMEEELENELSSLGYKKQTKEYSDWYEGLSPLKESLGELLAEFNKKALEQAIPGSLKFGKIYGACRIEAEGSLEPDQRDSLEREDLVRRIKQAQIVFDHFGKFLKERYFGKNA
;
A
#
# COMPACT_ATOMS: atom_id res chain seq x y z
N MET A 1 -18.90 10.38 -45.49
CA MET A 1 -18.53 11.13 -44.27
C MET A 1 -18.77 10.22 -43.10
N ASN A 2 -17.70 9.69 -42.49
CA ASN A 2 -17.82 8.98 -41.22
C ASN A 2 -17.99 10.05 -40.14
N LEU A 3 -19.15 10.06 -39.50
CA LEU A 3 -19.39 10.87 -38.30
C LEU A 3 -18.66 10.17 -37.16
N GLU A 4 -17.47 10.63 -36.84
CA GLU A 4 -16.81 10.30 -35.58
C GLU A 4 -17.64 10.92 -34.46
N TYR A 5 -18.36 10.08 -33.72
CA TYR A 5 -19.00 10.52 -32.48
C TYR A 5 -17.90 10.77 -31.44
N PRO A 6 -17.96 11.91 -30.70
CA PRO A 6 -17.05 12.14 -29.61
C PRO A 6 -17.20 11.02 -28.56
N PRO A 7 -16.12 10.68 -27.83
CA PRO A 7 -16.20 9.68 -26.77
C PRO A 7 -17.28 10.12 -25.77
N ALA A 8 -18.34 9.30 -25.63
CA ALA A 8 -19.38 9.53 -24.65
C ALA A 8 -18.78 9.80 -23.26
N ASP A 9 -19.27 10.85 -22.59
CA ASP A 9 -18.90 11.22 -21.22
C ASP A 9 -18.97 10.00 -20.29
N PRO A 10 -18.10 9.93 -19.26
CA PRO A 10 -18.17 8.88 -18.26
C PRO A 10 -19.58 8.82 -17.66
N ALA A 11 -20.11 7.61 -17.46
CA ALA A 11 -21.43 7.44 -16.87
C ALA A 11 -21.49 8.16 -15.51
N PRO A 12 -22.53 8.95 -15.21
CA PRO A 12 -22.64 9.73 -13.97
C PRO A 12 -22.39 8.92 -12.69
N GLU A 13 -22.71 7.62 -12.70
CA GLU A 13 -22.46 6.69 -11.60
C GLU A 13 -20.97 6.53 -11.26
N LYS A 14 -20.08 6.49 -12.28
CA LYS A 14 -18.63 6.37 -12.06
C LYS A 14 -18.07 7.63 -11.40
N GLU A 15 -18.56 8.81 -11.77
CA GLU A 15 -18.15 10.09 -11.17
C GLU A 15 -18.59 10.19 -9.71
N VAL A 16 -19.84 9.81 -9.42
CA VAL A 16 -20.36 9.76 -8.05
C VAL A 16 -19.52 8.81 -7.20
N HIS A 17 -19.28 7.58 -7.66
CA HIS A 17 -18.47 6.61 -6.93
C HIS A 17 -17.02 7.08 -6.72
N TRP A 18 -16.39 7.71 -7.73
CA TRP A 18 -15.06 8.30 -7.57
C TRP A 18 -15.04 9.40 -6.51
N SER A 19 -16.06 10.26 -6.49
CA SER A 19 -16.20 11.35 -5.52
C SER A 19 -16.40 10.81 -4.09
N GLU A 20 -17.19 9.75 -3.93
CA GLU A 20 -17.37 9.04 -2.66
C GLU A 20 -16.07 8.42 -2.16
N LEU A 21 -15.32 7.74 -3.03
CA LEU A 21 -14.01 7.17 -2.70
C LEU A 21 -13.00 8.24 -2.33
N SER A 22 -12.95 9.35 -3.08
CA SER A 22 -12.08 10.49 -2.79
C SER A 22 -12.42 11.09 -1.42
N SER A 23 -13.70 11.28 -1.13
CA SER A 23 -14.17 11.77 0.17
C SER A 23 -13.84 10.79 1.30
N ARG A 24 -13.97 9.47 1.06
CA ARG A 24 -13.58 8.44 2.02
C ARG A 24 -12.10 8.51 2.34
N VAL A 25 -11.24 8.58 1.31
CA VAL A 25 -9.78 8.68 1.45
C VAL A 25 -9.36 9.94 2.22
N GLU A 26 -10.01 11.07 1.98
CA GLU A 26 -9.75 12.33 2.69
C GLU A 26 -9.99 12.23 4.21
N ASN A 27 -10.94 11.38 4.60
CA ASN A 27 -11.35 11.21 5.99
C ASN A 27 -10.67 10.01 6.67
N ILE A 28 -9.73 9.33 6.01
CA ILE A 28 -8.93 8.27 6.66
C ILE A 28 -8.02 8.93 7.71
N VAL A 29 -8.04 8.33 8.89
CA VAL A 29 -7.23 8.70 10.04
C VAL A 29 -6.30 7.52 10.32
N ASP A 30 -5.01 7.80 10.54
CA ASP A 30 -4.05 6.76 10.89
C ASP A 30 -4.26 6.24 12.33
N GLY A 31 -3.48 5.22 12.72
CA GLY A 31 -3.53 4.63 14.06
C GLY A 31 -3.13 5.60 15.19
N LEU A 32 -2.58 6.77 14.85
CA LEU A 32 -2.17 7.82 15.78
C LEU A 32 -3.17 8.99 15.86
N GLY A 33 -4.29 8.89 15.15
CA GLY A 33 -5.29 9.97 15.11
C GLY A 33 -4.92 11.11 14.17
N ARG A 34 -3.84 11.00 13.39
CA ARG A 34 -3.45 12.01 12.40
C ARG A 34 -4.29 11.82 11.15
N ARG A 35 -4.77 12.93 10.63
CA ARG A 35 -5.56 12.95 9.39
C ARG A 35 -4.60 12.92 8.22
N THR A 36 -5.08 12.27 7.16
CA THR A 36 -4.65 12.36 5.76
C THR A 36 -3.60 11.37 5.31
N ILE A 37 -3.99 10.62 4.29
CA ILE A 37 -3.07 10.03 3.30
C ILE A 37 -2.32 11.16 2.59
N ASP A 38 -1.04 10.95 2.29
CA ASP A 38 -0.21 11.95 1.61
C ASP A 38 -0.81 12.40 0.27
N GLU A 39 -0.89 13.71 0.03
CA GLU A 39 -1.55 14.30 -1.14
C GLU A 39 -1.05 13.71 -2.47
N ASN A 40 0.25 13.44 -2.56
CA ASN A 40 0.91 12.94 -3.76
C ASN A 40 0.61 11.45 -4.06
N ILE A 41 -0.06 10.72 -3.17
CA ILE A 41 -0.46 9.32 -3.39
C ILE A 41 -1.97 9.10 -3.33
N LYS A 42 -2.76 10.10 -2.89
CA LYS A 42 -4.23 10.02 -2.79
C LYS A 42 -4.88 9.52 -4.08
N GLU A 43 -4.52 10.07 -5.24
CA GLU A 43 -5.11 9.64 -6.52
C GLU A 43 -4.80 8.17 -6.84
N THR A 44 -3.61 7.69 -6.46
CA THR A 44 -3.26 6.26 -6.61
C THR A 44 -4.13 5.39 -5.71
N VAL A 45 -4.32 5.78 -4.45
CA VAL A 45 -5.16 5.03 -3.49
C VAL A 45 -6.61 4.98 -3.99
N VAL A 46 -7.19 6.13 -4.35
CA VAL A 46 -8.55 6.21 -4.91
C VAL A 46 -8.65 5.39 -6.20
N GLY A 47 -7.66 5.50 -7.09
CA GLY A 47 -7.62 4.75 -8.34
C GLY A 47 -7.61 3.24 -8.12
N LEU A 48 -6.82 2.73 -7.18
CA LEU A 48 -6.80 1.31 -6.82
C LEU A 48 -8.17 0.87 -6.28
N MET A 49 -8.75 1.62 -5.35
CA MET A 49 -10.07 1.33 -4.78
C MET A 49 -11.17 1.33 -5.85
N ALA A 50 -11.15 2.29 -6.77
CA ALA A 50 -12.11 2.39 -7.87
C ALA A 50 -11.98 1.21 -8.84
N ASN A 51 -10.78 0.65 -9.01
CA ASN A 51 -10.51 -0.55 -9.80
C ASN A 51 -10.70 -1.86 -8.99
N GLY A 52 -11.31 -1.81 -7.81
CA GLY A 52 -11.70 -2.99 -7.03
C GLY A 52 -10.65 -3.52 -6.06
N PHE A 53 -9.55 -2.81 -5.85
CA PHE A 53 -8.48 -3.22 -4.94
C PHE A 53 -8.67 -2.62 -3.54
N ASN A 54 -8.53 -3.43 -2.51
CA ASN A 54 -8.58 -2.96 -1.12
C ASN A 54 -7.19 -2.53 -0.65
N THR A 55 -7.03 -1.23 -0.40
CA THR A 55 -5.78 -0.64 0.10
C THR A 55 -5.72 -0.70 1.64
N GLU A 56 -4.65 -1.25 2.20
CA GLU A 56 -4.47 -1.39 3.66
C GLU A 56 -3.59 -0.28 4.25
N ALA A 57 -2.55 0.13 3.53
CA ALA A 57 -1.62 1.18 3.94
C ALA A 57 -1.01 1.88 2.73
N SER A 58 -0.54 3.09 2.92
CA SER A 58 0.16 3.86 1.89
C SER A 58 1.15 4.83 2.50
N CYS A 59 2.17 5.20 1.73
CA CYS A 59 3.12 6.25 2.06
C CYS A 59 3.47 6.97 0.75
N GLY A 60 3.40 8.29 0.74
CA GLY A 60 3.74 9.16 -0.40
C GLY A 60 5.25 9.32 -0.61
N GLY A 61 6.05 8.75 0.28
CA GLY A 61 7.50 8.91 0.30
C GLY A 61 7.91 10.24 0.91
N HIS A 62 8.91 10.19 1.78
CA HIS A 62 9.38 11.31 2.59
C HIS A 62 10.88 11.46 2.42
N PHE A 63 11.37 12.68 2.47
CA PHE A 63 12.80 13.00 2.39
C PHE A 63 13.24 14.09 3.40
N GLU A 64 12.33 14.46 4.27
CA GLU A 64 12.52 15.28 5.45
C GLU A 64 13.26 14.47 6.52
N GLU A 65 14.25 15.09 7.18
CA GLU A 65 15.05 14.41 8.21
C GLU A 65 14.19 13.92 9.38
N GLU A 66 13.13 14.65 9.71
CA GLU A 66 12.23 14.36 10.84
C GLU A 66 11.35 13.11 10.59
N GLU A 67 11.02 12.83 9.32
CA GLU A 67 10.16 11.70 8.92
C GLU A 67 10.98 10.52 8.37
N GLY A 68 12.25 10.78 8.06
CA GLY A 68 13.19 9.84 7.47
C GLY A 68 12.98 9.67 5.96
N PHE A 69 13.93 8.99 5.32
CA PHE A 69 13.87 8.75 3.88
C PHE A 69 13.07 7.49 3.55
N ARG A 70 11.90 7.67 2.93
CA ARG A 70 11.02 6.58 2.53
C ARG A 70 10.62 6.73 1.07
N PHE A 71 10.58 5.60 0.36
CA PHE A 71 10.03 5.54 -0.99
C PHE A 71 8.51 5.42 -0.94
N PRO A 72 7.78 5.98 -1.93
CA PRO A 72 6.35 5.81 -2.00
C PRO A 72 5.96 4.33 -2.16
N SER A 73 4.89 3.94 -1.50
CA SER A 73 4.34 2.59 -1.56
C SER A 73 2.85 2.55 -1.25
N VAL A 74 2.16 1.54 -1.77
CA VAL A 74 0.78 1.21 -1.40
C VAL A 74 0.69 -0.28 -1.14
N ASP A 75 0.12 -0.65 0.00
CA ASP A 75 -0.16 -2.03 0.36
C ASP A 75 -1.59 -2.36 -0.02
N VAL A 76 -1.75 -3.41 -0.82
CA VAL A 76 -3.05 -3.92 -1.26
C VAL A 76 -3.26 -5.30 -0.65
N GLY A 77 -4.34 -5.48 0.10
CA GLY A 77 -4.61 -6.71 0.83
C GLY A 77 -6.06 -7.13 0.74
N ASN A 78 -6.33 -8.38 1.12
CA ASN A 78 -7.68 -8.89 1.13
C ASN A 78 -8.48 -8.28 2.29
N PRO A 79 -9.76 -7.92 2.06
CA PRO A 79 -10.61 -7.46 3.16
C PRO A 79 -10.74 -8.56 4.22
N GLY A 80 -10.99 -8.15 5.46
CA GLY A 80 -11.22 -9.09 6.57
C GLY A 80 -9.97 -9.80 7.06
N ARG A 81 -8.79 -9.15 6.99
CA ARG A 81 -7.56 -9.65 7.58
C ARG A 81 -7.79 -10.10 9.04
N PRO A 82 -7.52 -11.37 9.37
CA PRO A 82 -7.66 -11.86 10.73
C PRO A 82 -6.78 -11.06 11.68
N LYS A 83 -7.33 -10.77 12.86
CA LYS A 83 -6.64 -9.99 13.88
C LYS A 83 -5.32 -10.67 14.28
N TYR A 84 -5.30 -11.99 14.41
CA TYR A 84 -4.13 -12.75 14.86
C TYR A 84 -3.67 -13.71 13.76
N ARG A 85 -2.35 -13.75 13.56
CA ARG A 85 -1.68 -14.61 12.58
C ARG A 85 -1.39 -15.98 13.16
N TYR A 86 -0.96 -16.05 14.42
CA TYR A 86 -0.52 -17.29 15.05
C TYR A 86 -1.49 -17.76 16.14
N GLU A 87 -1.59 -19.09 16.32
CA GLU A 87 -2.24 -19.67 17.50
C GLU A 87 -1.50 -19.17 18.76
N GLY A 88 -2.22 -18.64 19.76
CA GLY A 88 -1.60 -18.11 20.98
C GLY A 88 -1.14 -16.65 20.93
N GLU A 89 -1.27 -15.96 19.78
CA GLU A 89 -0.82 -14.57 19.63
C GLU A 89 -1.64 -13.58 20.46
N GLU A 90 -2.93 -13.84 20.65
CA GLU A 90 -3.79 -13.00 21.49
C GLU A 90 -3.27 -12.94 22.93
N GLU A 91 -2.92 -14.09 23.49
CA GLU A 91 -2.37 -14.22 24.83
C GLU A 91 -1.01 -13.53 24.94
N CYS A 92 -0.13 -13.68 23.94
CA CYS A 92 1.16 -12.97 23.91
C CYS A 92 0.98 -11.45 23.87
N VAL A 93 0.10 -10.96 23.00
CA VAL A 93 -0.21 -9.52 22.89
C VAL A 93 -0.73 -9.00 24.23
N ALA A 94 -1.65 -9.72 24.88
CA ALA A 94 -2.17 -9.32 26.19
C ALA A 94 -1.08 -9.29 27.27
N GLN A 95 -0.15 -10.25 27.26
CA GLN A 95 0.98 -10.27 28.19
C GLN A 95 1.93 -9.09 27.97
N ILE A 96 2.26 -8.76 26.71
CA ILE A 96 3.12 -7.64 26.37
C ILE A 96 2.47 -6.31 26.76
N ILE A 97 1.19 -6.12 26.44
CA ILE A 97 0.45 -4.92 26.85
C ILE A 97 0.52 -4.73 28.36
N ASN A 98 0.31 -5.79 29.14
CA ASN A 98 0.38 -5.73 30.60
C ASN A 98 1.81 -5.52 31.11
N LYS A 99 2.80 -6.20 30.54
CA LYS A 99 4.22 -6.16 30.94
C LYS A 99 4.82 -4.77 30.73
N TYR A 100 4.46 -4.10 29.64
CA TYR A 100 5.00 -2.79 29.27
C TYR A 100 4.02 -1.63 29.53
N ASN A 101 2.86 -1.93 30.13
CA ASN A 101 1.81 -0.95 30.42
C ASN A 101 1.42 -0.12 29.18
N LEU A 102 1.21 -0.81 28.06
CA LEU A 102 0.75 -0.20 26.81
C LEU A 102 -0.75 0.08 26.91
N SER A 103 -1.20 1.12 26.23
CA SER A 103 -2.61 1.50 26.12
C SER A 103 -3.34 0.69 25.04
N SER A 104 -2.63 0.20 24.03
CA SER A 104 -3.23 -0.58 22.94
C SER A 104 -2.25 -1.53 22.25
N ARG A 105 -2.79 -2.47 21.47
CA ARG A 105 -2.01 -3.30 20.55
C ARG A 105 -1.27 -2.47 19.49
N GLY A 106 -1.81 -1.32 19.08
CA GLY A 106 -1.19 -0.46 18.06
C GLY A 106 0.23 -0.04 18.46
N GLU A 107 0.46 0.20 19.74
CA GLU A 107 1.77 0.57 20.30
C GLU A 107 2.81 -0.56 20.24
N ILE A 108 2.39 -1.82 20.01
CA ILE A 108 3.33 -2.92 19.79
C ILE A 108 4.01 -2.78 18.42
N TYR A 109 3.26 -2.31 17.42
CA TYR A 109 3.76 -2.18 16.04
C TYR A 109 4.27 -0.77 15.73
N ASP A 110 4.12 0.17 16.67
CA ASP A 110 4.64 1.52 16.54
C ASP A 110 6.15 1.55 16.85
N GLY A 111 6.96 1.85 15.84
CA GLY A 111 8.42 1.98 15.99
C GLY A 111 9.22 0.67 16.12
N GLY A 112 8.61 -0.50 15.88
CA GLY A 112 9.28 -1.80 15.67
C GLY A 112 9.93 -2.47 16.89
N LYS A 113 10.23 -1.72 17.97
CA LYS A 113 10.91 -2.27 19.15
C LYS A 113 10.07 -3.30 19.92
N MET A 114 8.76 -3.11 20.00
CA MET A 114 7.87 -4.03 20.71
C MET A 114 7.41 -5.19 19.82
N GLU A 115 7.54 -5.06 18.50
CA GLU A 115 7.28 -6.13 17.54
C GLU A 115 8.30 -7.26 17.68
N GLU A 116 9.58 -6.94 17.88
CA GLU A 116 10.62 -7.94 18.15
C GLU A 116 10.34 -8.73 19.45
N GLU A 117 9.86 -8.05 20.51
CA GLU A 117 9.48 -8.72 21.76
C GLU A 117 8.31 -9.69 21.55
N LEU A 118 7.31 -9.29 20.73
CA LEU A 118 6.21 -10.18 20.35
C LEU A 118 6.70 -11.39 19.57
N GLU A 119 7.61 -11.21 18.61
CA GLU A 119 8.20 -12.34 17.85
C GLU A 119 9.00 -13.29 18.75
N ASN A 120 9.74 -12.73 19.71
CA ASN A 120 10.51 -13.51 20.69
C ASN A 120 9.58 -14.31 21.61
N GLU A 121 8.51 -13.71 22.12
CA GLU A 121 7.53 -14.37 22.99
C GLU A 121 6.75 -15.46 22.25
N LEU A 122 6.27 -15.18 21.03
CA LEU A 122 5.66 -16.19 20.17
C LEU A 122 6.61 -17.36 19.90
N SER A 123 7.88 -17.06 19.63
CA SER A 123 8.90 -18.08 19.38
C SER A 123 9.22 -18.92 20.61
N SER A 124 9.31 -18.29 21.80
CA SER A 124 9.64 -18.97 23.06
C SER A 124 8.52 -19.94 23.50
N LEU A 125 7.27 -19.57 23.23
CA LEU A 125 6.08 -20.38 23.50
C LEU A 125 5.78 -21.42 22.42
N GLY A 126 6.56 -21.45 21.34
CA GLY A 126 6.37 -22.39 20.23
C GLY A 126 5.19 -22.06 19.32
N TYR A 127 4.63 -20.85 19.44
CA TYR A 127 3.53 -20.34 18.63
C TYR A 127 4.03 -19.89 17.25
N LYS A 128 4.41 -20.88 16.43
CA LYS A 128 4.79 -20.68 15.02
C LYS A 128 3.74 -21.16 14.03
N LYS A 129 2.69 -21.80 14.53
CA LYS A 129 1.60 -22.32 13.72
C LYS A 129 0.61 -21.20 13.43
N GLN A 130 0.42 -20.91 12.16
CA GLN A 130 -0.59 -19.96 11.74
C GLN A 130 -1.98 -20.49 12.07
N THR A 131 -2.90 -19.59 12.42
CA THR A 131 -4.31 -19.95 12.57
C THR A 131 -4.86 -20.38 11.22
N LYS A 132 -5.82 -21.32 11.22
CA LYS A 132 -6.49 -21.74 9.98
C LYS A 132 -7.12 -20.53 9.26
N GLU A 133 -7.75 -19.64 10.03
CA GLU A 133 -8.37 -18.42 9.52
C GLU A 133 -7.36 -17.52 8.78
N TYR A 134 -6.18 -17.28 9.36
CA TYR A 134 -5.13 -16.50 8.71
C TYR A 134 -4.60 -17.19 7.47
N SER A 135 -4.36 -18.51 7.53
CA SER A 135 -3.89 -19.26 6.36
C SER A 135 -4.90 -19.22 5.21
N ASP A 136 -6.19 -19.46 5.47
CA ASP A 136 -7.24 -19.39 4.46
C ASP A 136 -7.33 -17.98 3.84
N TRP A 137 -7.27 -16.94 4.67
CA TRP A 137 -7.27 -15.54 4.21
C TRP A 137 -6.03 -15.21 3.36
N TYR A 138 -4.86 -15.70 3.78
CA TYR A 138 -3.59 -15.48 3.10
C TYR A 138 -3.53 -16.19 1.74
N GLU A 139 -4.05 -17.41 1.64
CA GLU A 139 -4.19 -18.12 0.36
C GLU A 139 -5.07 -17.34 -0.62
N GLY A 140 -6.08 -16.65 -0.12
CA GLY A 140 -6.90 -15.73 -0.90
C GLY A 140 -6.13 -14.56 -1.53
N LEU A 141 -4.89 -14.26 -1.11
CA LEU A 141 -4.10 -13.17 -1.70
C LEU A 141 -3.56 -13.54 -3.10
N SER A 142 -3.54 -14.84 -3.46
CA SER A 142 -2.96 -15.26 -4.74
C SER A 142 -3.69 -14.67 -5.95
N PRO A 143 -5.04 -14.74 -6.07
CA PRO A 143 -5.76 -14.12 -7.19
C PRO A 143 -5.61 -12.59 -7.19
N LEU A 144 -5.58 -11.97 -6.01
CA LEU A 144 -5.35 -10.53 -5.87
C LEU A 144 -3.97 -10.14 -6.44
N LYS A 145 -2.94 -10.91 -6.09
CA LYS A 145 -1.57 -10.70 -6.58
C LYS A 145 -1.45 -10.88 -8.08
N GLU A 146 -2.14 -11.86 -8.65
CA GLU A 146 -2.18 -12.10 -10.10
C GLU A 146 -2.82 -10.91 -10.83
N SER A 147 -4.03 -10.51 -10.42
CA SER A 147 -4.74 -9.38 -11.00
C SER A 147 -3.97 -8.05 -10.85
N LEU A 148 -3.36 -7.82 -9.69
CA LEU A 148 -2.52 -6.65 -9.48
C LEU A 148 -1.24 -6.70 -10.34
N GLY A 149 -0.67 -7.90 -10.53
CA GLY A 149 0.48 -8.11 -11.40
C GLY A 149 0.20 -7.77 -12.86
N GLU A 150 -0.97 -8.16 -13.37
CA GLU A 150 -1.43 -7.78 -14.71
C GLU A 150 -1.60 -6.26 -14.85
N LEU A 151 -2.20 -5.62 -13.84
CA LEU A 151 -2.37 -4.16 -13.80
C LEU A 151 -1.02 -3.43 -13.83
N LEU A 152 -0.05 -3.88 -13.04
CA LEU A 152 1.30 -3.31 -13.01
C LEU A 152 2.03 -3.54 -14.35
N ALA A 153 1.87 -4.72 -14.96
CA ALA A 153 2.46 -5.01 -16.27
C ALA A 153 1.88 -4.09 -17.37
N GLU A 154 0.57 -3.86 -17.35
CA GLU A 154 -0.09 -2.93 -18.27
C GLU A 154 0.41 -1.49 -18.08
N PHE A 155 0.45 -1.01 -16.83
CA PHE A 155 0.99 0.31 -16.50
C PHE A 155 2.45 0.44 -16.97
N ASN A 156 3.32 -0.50 -16.63
CA ASN A 156 4.74 -0.45 -16.96
C ASN A 156 4.99 -0.43 -18.47
N LYS A 157 4.19 -1.17 -19.25
CA LYS A 157 4.24 -1.11 -20.71
C LYS A 157 3.88 0.29 -21.22
N LYS A 158 2.77 0.86 -20.75
CA LYS A 158 2.34 2.22 -21.14
C LYS A 158 3.35 3.28 -20.69
N ALA A 159 3.93 3.12 -19.50
CA ALA A 159 4.95 4.00 -18.96
C ALA A 159 6.19 4.04 -19.85
N LEU A 160 6.64 2.86 -20.32
CA LEU A 160 7.74 2.76 -21.27
C LEU A 160 7.41 3.45 -22.60
N GLU A 161 6.21 3.24 -23.15
CA GLU A 161 5.76 3.88 -24.40
C GLU A 161 5.68 5.41 -24.29
N GLN A 162 5.38 5.94 -23.10
CA GLN A 162 5.28 7.37 -22.81
C GLN A 162 6.59 7.98 -22.28
N ALA A 163 7.68 7.20 -22.22
CA ALA A 163 8.98 7.62 -21.67
C ALA A 163 8.88 8.16 -20.22
N ILE A 164 7.99 7.60 -19.41
CA ILE A 164 7.87 7.91 -17.97
C ILE A 164 9.09 7.30 -17.25
N PRO A 165 9.79 8.06 -16.39
CA PRO A 165 11.07 7.63 -15.83
C PRO A 165 10.90 6.64 -14.67
N GLY A 166 10.69 5.36 -14.97
CA GLY A 166 10.71 4.26 -14.00
C GLY A 166 9.59 3.23 -14.25
N SER A 167 9.45 2.30 -13.32
CA SER A 167 8.42 1.26 -13.33
C SER A 167 7.96 0.95 -11.91
N LEU A 168 6.87 0.21 -11.76
CA LEU A 168 6.39 -0.31 -10.48
C LEU A 168 6.59 -1.83 -10.39
N LYS A 169 6.80 -2.32 -9.18
CA LYS A 169 6.99 -3.75 -8.88
C LYS A 169 6.32 -4.12 -7.56
N PHE A 170 6.30 -5.43 -7.28
CA PHE A 170 6.00 -5.91 -5.95
C PHE A 170 7.18 -5.71 -5.00
N GLY A 171 6.92 -5.06 -3.87
CA GLY A 171 7.82 -4.97 -2.73
C GLY A 171 7.66 -6.15 -1.77
N LYS A 172 8.52 -6.19 -0.74
CA LYS A 172 8.43 -7.21 0.32
C LYS A 172 7.49 -6.72 1.41
N ILE A 173 6.43 -7.48 1.68
CA ILE A 173 5.58 -7.32 2.86
C ILE A 173 4.90 -8.65 3.18
N TYR A 174 4.54 -8.85 4.46
CA TYR A 174 3.74 -9.99 4.88
C TYR A 174 2.26 -9.63 5.00
N GLY A 175 1.40 -10.47 4.42
CA GLY A 175 -0.06 -10.29 4.49
C GLY A 175 -0.62 -9.24 3.54
N ALA A 176 0.16 -8.75 2.58
CA ALA A 176 -0.34 -7.84 1.55
C ALA A 176 0.50 -7.97 0.28
N CYS A 177 0.07 -7.28 -0.78
CA CYS A 177 0.85 -7.01 -1.97
C CYS A 177 1.30 -5.54 -1.91
N ARG A 178 2.57 -5.30 -1.56
CA ARG A 178 3.15 -3.96 -1.60
C ARG A 178 3.47 -3.59 -3.05
N ILE A 179 2.97 -2.46 -3.51
CA ILE A 179 3.38 -1.80 -4.75
C ILE A 179 4.44 -0.77 -4.38
N GLU A 180 5.58 -0.79 -5.06
CA GLU A 180 6.67 0.18 -4.89
C GLU A 180 7.34 0.49 -6.22
N ALA A 181 8.08 1.59 -6.30
CA ALA A 181 8.86 1.93 -7.48
C ALA A 181 10.04 0.96 -7.66
N GLU A 182 10.35 0.61 -8.90
CA GLU A 182 11.59 -0.07 -9.21
C GLU A 182 12.80 0.79 -8.80
N GLY A 183 13.77 0.16 -8.13
CA GLY A 183 14.89 0.88 -7.52
C GLY A 183 14.63 1.43 -6.11
N SER A 184 13.45 1.18 -5.51
CA SER A 184 13.22 1.39 -4.07
C SER A 184 14.23 0.59 -3.25
N LEU A 185 14.71 1.21 -2.17
CA LEU A 185 15.82 0.71 -1.36
C LEU A 185 15.35 0.23 0.01
N GLU A 186 15.93 -0.87 0.47
CA GLU A 186 15.81 -1.33 1.85
C GLU A 186 16.51 -0.33 2.80
N PRO A 187 16.16 -0.31 4.10
CA PRO A 187 16.73 0.67 5.04
C PRO A 187 18.26 0.73 5.05
N ASP A 188 18.92 -0.42 5.08
CA ASP A 188 20.39 -0.54 5.08
C ASP A 188 21.05 0.01 3.81
N GLN A 189 20.36 -0.08 2.67
CA GLN A 189 20.84 0.45 1.41
C GLN A 189 20.69 1.98 1.34
N ARG A 190 19.69 2.56 2.01
CA ARG A 190 19.48 4.01 2.06
C ARG A 190 20.59 4.72 2.82
N ASP A 191 21.01 4.14 3.94
CA ASP A 191 22.06 4.69 4.81
C ASP A 191 23.43 4.77 4.12
N SER A 192 23.60 4.03 3.02
CA SER A 192 24.83 3.99 2.23
C SER A 192 24.90 5.05 1.12
N LEU A 193 23.82 5.80 0.88
CA LEU A 193 23.73 6.78 -0.20
C LEU A 193 23.86 8.21 0.32
N GLU A 194 24.45 9.06 -0.53
CA GLU A 194 24.41 10.50 -0.34
C GLU A 194 22.96 11.00 -0.36
N ARG A 195 22.65 11.94 0.53
CA ARG A 195 21.30 12.48 0.70
C ARG A 195 20.70 12.97 -0.62
N GLU A 196 21.47 13.70 -1.41
CA GLU A 196 21.02 14.29 -2.67
C GLU A 196 20.56 13.22 -3.67
N ASP A 197 21.26 12.09 -3.72
CA ASP A 197 20.90 10.95 -4.56
C ASP A 197 19.62 10.27 -4.06
N LEU A 198 19.47 10.14 -2.75
CA LEU A 198 18.29 9.55 -2.13
C LEU A 198 17.04 10.40 -2.39
N VAL A 199 17.13 11.73 -2.18
CA VAL A 199 16.05 12.68 -2.50
C VAL A 199 15.67 12.61 -3.97
N ARG A 200 16.66 12.57 -4.88
CA ARG A 200 16.41 12.46 -6.32
C ARG A 200 15.63 11.19 -6.67
N ARG A 201 16.03 10.04 -6.09
CA ARG A 201 15.36 8.75 -6.34
C ARG A 201 13.94 8.71 -5.78
N ILE A 202 13.72 9.26 -4.59
CA ILE A 202 12.37 9.32 -3.99
C ILE A 202 11.46 10.21 -4.84
N LYS A 203 11.94 11.37 -5.29
CA LYS A 203 11.17 12.25 -6.21
C LYS A 203 10.86 11.56 -7.53
N GLN A 204 11.80 10.79 -8.08
CA GLN A 204 11.54 10.00 -9.28
C GLN A 204 10.45 8.94 -9.04
N ALA A 205 10.50 8.25 -7.90
CA ALA A 205 9.46 7.29 -7.52
C ALA A 205 8.09 7.98 -7.34
N GLN A 206 8.03 9.18 -6.76
CA GLN A 206 6.81 9.97 -6.64
C GLN A 206 6.20 10.32 -8.01
N ILE A 207 7.04 10.66 -9.00
CA ILE A 207 6.59 10.89 -10.39
C ILE A 207 5.97 9.62 -10.97
N VAL A 208 6.58 8.44 -10.78
CA VAL A 208 6.02 7.17 -11.27
C VAL A 208 4.65 6.90 -10.63
N PHE A 209 4.50 7.14 -9.33
CA PHE A 209 3.21 6.99 -8.63
C PHE A 209 2.15 7.98 -9.10
N ASP A 210 2.49 9.25 -9.34
CA ASP A 210 1.57 10.24 -9.92
C ASP A 210 1.04 9.77 -11.29
N HIS A 211 1.93 9.27 -12.15
CA HIS A 211 1.53 8.69 -13.43
C HIS A 211 0.69 7.42 -13.28
N PHE A 212 0.96 6.60 -12.27
CA PHE A 212 0.16 5.41 -11.98
C PHE A 212 -1.26 5.77 -11.52
N GLY A 213 -1.40 6.77 -10.65
CA GLY A 213 -2.71 7.31 -10.25
C GLY A 213 -3.54 7.77 -11.46
N LYS A 214 -2.93 8.53 -12.36
CA LYS A 214 -3.57 8.96 -13.62
C LYS A 214 -3.97 7.78 -14.49
N PHE A 215 -3.08 6.78 -14.65
CA PHE A 215 -3.38 5.56 -15.38
C PHE A 215 -4.59 4.81 -14.79
N LEU A 216 -4.66 4.66 -13.47
CA LEU A 216 -5.76 3.98 -12.78
C LEU A 216 -7.09 4.72 -12.98
N LYS A 217 -7.05 6.06 -12.93
CA LYS A 217 -8.19 6.93 -13.19
C LYS A 217 -8.67 6.80 -14.63
N GLU A 218 -7.76 6.88 -15.60
CA GLU A 218 -8.05 6.67 -17.01
C GLU A 218 -8.63 5.28 -17.27
N ARG A 219 -8.08 4.23 -16.64
CA ARG A 219 -8.60 2.87 -16.73
C ARG A 219 -10.03 2.78 -16.18
N TYR A 220 -10.27 3.39 -15.03
CA TYR A 220 -11.58 3.37 -14.38
C TYR A 220 -12.65 4.12 -15.20
N PHE A 221 -12.34 5.31 -15.71
CA PHE A 221 -13.29 6.11 -16.51
C PHE A 221 -13.34 5.72 -17.97
N GLY A 222 -12.32 5.03 -18.47
CA GLY A 222 -12.26 4.49 -19.81
C GLY A 222 -13.48 3.62 -20.12
N LYS A 223 -13.94 3.68 -21.36
CA LYS A 223 -14.93 2.73 -21.86
C LYS A 223 -14.27 1.34 -21.84
N ASN A 224 -14.92 0.39 -21.17
CA ASN A 224 -14.60 -1.03 -21.34
C ASN A 224 -14.43 -1.29 -22.85
N ALA A 225 -13.25 -1.77 -23.24
CA ALA A 225 -13.05 -2.39 -24.55
C ALA A 225 -13.98 -3.59 -24.71
#